data_AF-A0A3D1XVK6-F1
#
_entry.id   AF-A0A3D1XVK6-F1
#
_cell.length_a   1.000
_cell.length_b   1.000
_cell.length_c   1.000
_cell.angle_alpha   90.00
_cell.angle_beta   90.00
_cell.angle_gamma   90.00
#
_symmetry.space_group_name_H-M   'P 1'
#
loop_
_entity.id
_entity.type
_entity.pdbx_description
1 polymer ?
#
loop_
_entity_poly.entity_id
_entity_poly.type
_entity_poly.pdbx_seq_one_letter_code
_entity_poly.pdbx_strand_id
1 'polypeptide(L)'
;MLIFKKNIYEPTSHPENNVNKGLDPYDFIFHSLMTDREIFFGLNQLPESEGLERFKTLFPHASLFGNISLLNDFSRRLFEGLIDRTMWHTLNAYHLTYIFDSLHGTYEDYSYSEPQQRMEIFPELDGAGIDFDDFLDNYFFGTPFLMNAERFNNMDSEEKKSLKLTDPCLFGVINQLIPAEEESRLQTPTETPYLEK
;
A
#
# COMPACT_ATOMS: atom_id res chain seq x y z
N MET A 1 10.22 -9.54 3.48
CA MET A 1 9.87 -9.24 2.09
C MET A 1 8.36 -9.29 1.95
N LEU A 2 7.74 -8.30 1.32
CA LEU A 2 6.29 -8.22 1.14
C LEU A 2 5.86 -8.86 -0.19
N ILE A 3 4.78 -9.62 -0.16
CA ILE A 3 4.25 -10.29 -1.36
C ILE A 3 3.25 -9.37 -2.06
N PHE A 4 3.59 -9.01 -3.30
CA PHE A 4 2.74 -8.30 -4.26
C PHE A 4 2.43 -9.23 -5.44
N LYS A 5 1.64 -8.76 -6.41
CA LYS A 5 1.33 -9.52 -7.63
C LYS A 5 2.56 -9.85 -8.45
N LYS A 6 3.54 -8.93 -8.49
CA LYS A 6 4.86 -9.12 -9.09
C LYS A 6 5.93 -8.93 -8.03
N ASN A 7 7.07 -9.60 -8.22
CA ASN A 7 8.20 -9.46 -7.31
C ASN A 7 8.79 -8.04 -7.42
N ILE A 8 8.56 -7.21 -6.41
CA ILE A 8 9.10 -5.84 -6.33
C ILE A 8 10.60 -5.83 -6.04
N TYR A 9 11.19 -6.95 -5.63
CA TYR A 9 12.58 -7.04 -5.18
C TYR A 9 13.56 -7.43 -6.28
N GLU A 10 13.05 -7.86 -7.44
CA GLU A 10 13.85 -8.19 -8.60
C GLU A 10 13.95 -6.98 -9.53
N PRO A 11 15.14 -6.68 -10.10
CA PRO A 11 15.27 -5.64 -11.10
C PRO A 11 14.36 -5.96 -12.29
N THR A 12 13.63 -4.97 -12.79
CA THR A 12 12.87 -5.01 -14.05
C THR A 12 13.84 -5.12 -15.23
N SER A 13 14.50 -6.27 -15.37
CA SER A 13 15.45 -6.55 -16.44
C SER A 13 14.70 -7.03 -17.68
N HIS A 14 14.26 -6.07 -18.50
CA HIS A 14 13.94 -6.32 -19.90
C HIS A 14 15.05 -5.72 -20.78
N PRO A 15 15.87 -6.55 -21.46
CA PRO A 15 17.03 -6.10 -22.24
C PRO A 15 16.70 -5.19 -23.44
N GLU A 16 15.41 -5.02 -23.80
CA GLU A 16 15.00 -4.30 -25.01
C GLU A 16 14.59 -2.84 -24.77
N ASN A 17 14.43 -2.37 -23.52
CA ASN A 17 13.97 -1.00 -23.22
C ASN A 17 15.05 -0.15 -22.56
N ASN A 18 16.14 0.12 -23.29
CA ASN A 18 17.26 0.94 -22.84
C ASN A 18 17.00 2.47 -22.88
N VAL A 19 15.75 2.94 -22.77
CA VAL A 19 15.43 4.38 -22.97
C VAL A 19 14.50 5.00 -21.92
N ASN A 20 13.87 4.24 -21.02
CA ASN A 20 13.18 4.82 -19.86
C ASN A 20 13.18 3.79 -18.72
N LYS A 21 13.89 4.07 -17.64
CA LYS A 21 13.71 3.32 -16.39
C LYS A 21 12.36 3.78 -15.83
N GLY A 22 11.34 2.95 -15.98
CA GLY A 22 10.07 3.17 -15.29
C GLY A 22 10.28 3.21 -13.77
N LEU A 23 9.26 3.66 -13.05
CA LEU A 23 9.27 3.74 -11.58
C LEU A 23 9.72 2.40 -10.99
N ASP A 24 10.74 2.42 -10.14
CA ASP A 24 11.13 1.23 -9.40
C ASP A 24 10.09 0.96 -8.30
N PRO A 25 9.44 -0.23 -8.30
CA PRO A 25 8.35 -0.47 -7.38
C PRO A 25 8.80 -0.60 -5.93
N TYR A 26 10.01 -1.11 -5.69
CA TYR A 26 10.55 -1.20 -4.35
C TYR A 26 10.87 0.19 -3.82
N ASP A 27 11.51 1.03 -4.63
CA ASP A 27 11.87 2.40 -4.21
C ASP A 27 10.61 3.25 -3.97
N PHE A 28 9.56 3.10 -4.78
CA PHE A 28 8.28 3.78 -4.55
C PHE A 28 7.67 3.40 -3.19
N ILE A 29 7.51 2.10 -2.92
CA ILE A 29 6.95 1.62 -1.65
C ILE A 29 7.86 2.01 -0.47
N PHE A 30 9.18 1.91 -0.65
CA PHE A 30 10.14 2.29 0.38
C PHE A 30 10.03 3.76 0.75
N HIS A 31 9.98 4.64 -0.26
CA HIS A 31 9.83 6.08 -0.05
C HIS A 31 8.54 6.38 0.70
N SER A 32 7.41 5.83 0.25
CA SER A 32 6.10 6.06 0.89
C SER A 32 6.07 5.61 2.35
N LEU A 33 6.54 4.39 2.64
CA LEU A 33 6.56 3.88 4.02
C LEU A 33 7.57 4.61 4.91
N MET A 34 8.66 5.12 4.34
CA MET A 34 9.64 5.93 5.07
C MET A 34 9.04 7.29 5.45
N THR A 35 8.41 7.97 4.50
CA THR A 35 7.68 9.23 4.72
C THR A 35 6.58 9.07 5.77
N ASP A 36 5.85 7.95 5.77
CA ASP A 36 4.85 7.66 6.80
C ASP A 36 5.44 7.63 8.22
N ARG A 37 6.70 7.19 8.40
CA ARG A 37 7.35 7.22 9.72
C ARG A 37 7.46 8.64 10.25
N GLU A 38 7.79 9.59 9.38
CA GLU A 38 7.89 11.01 9.70
C GLU A 38 6.50 11.61 9.95
N ILE A 39 5.50 11.24 9.14
CA ILE A 39 4.11 11.63 9.32
C ILE A 39 3.60 11.21 10.70
N PHE A 40 3.76 9.94 11.08
CA PHE A 40 3.30 9.46 12.39
C PHE A 40 4.07 10.12 13.55
N PHE A 41 5.35 10.43 13.38
CA PHE A 41 6.08 11.22 14.37
C PHE A 41 5.45 12.61 14.52
N GLY A 42 5.16 13.30 13.41
CA GLY A 42 4.54 14.62 13.40
C GLY A 42 3.13 14.63 13.99
N LEU A 43 2.28 13.66 13.63
CA LEU A 43 0.91 13.54 14.14
C LEU A 43 0.88 13.43 15.67
N ASN A 44 1.86 12.73 16.27
CA ASN A 44 1.96 12.59 17.73
C ASN A 44 2.41 13.87 18.46
N GLN A 45 2.89 14.89 17.74
CA GLN A 45 3.25 16.19 18.32
C GLN A 45 2.10 17.20 18.28
N LEU A 46 1.02 16.89 17.54
CA LEU A 46 -0.13 17.79 17.39
C LEU A 46 -1.14 17.61 18.54
N PRO A 47 -1.96 18.62 18.82
CA PRO A 47 -3.16 18.44 19.63
C PRO A 47 -4.05 17.33 19.07
N GLU A 48 -4.68 16.54 19.94
CA GLU A 48 -5.41 15.32 19.55
C GLU A 48 -6.44 15.53 18.44
N SER A 49 -7.24 16.61 18.50
CA SER A 49 -8.25 16.91 17.49
C SER A 49 -7.64 17.25 16.13
N GLU A 50 -6.57 18.04 16.12
CA GLU A 50 -5.86 18.44 14.89
C GLU A 50 -5.14 17.23 14.27
N GLY A 51 -4.48 16.42 15.11
CA GLY A 51 -3.86 15.17 14.70
C GLY A 51 -4.87 14.21 14.07
N LEU A 52 -6.06 14.08 14.65
CA LEU A 52 -7.12 13.22 14.11
C LEU A 52 -7.67 13.70 12.77
N GLU A 53 -7.88 15.01 12.60
CA GLU A 53 -8.34 15.57 11.33
C GLU A 53 -7.29 15.37 10.24
N ARG A 54 -6.02 15.70 10.53
CA ARG A 54 -4.91 15.52 9.58
C ARG A 54 -4.70 14.04 9.24
N PHE A 55 -4.80 13.15 10.21
CA PHE A 55 -4.72 11.70 10.02
C PHE A 55 -5.76 11.19 9.02
N LYS A 56 -7.02 11.62 9.14
CA LYS A 56 -8.10 11.22 8.22
C LYS A 56 -7.89 11.75 6.80
N THR A 57 -7.29 12.91 6.65
CA THR A 57 -6.94 13.46 5.34
C THR A 57 -5.80 12.69 4.68
N LEU A 58 -4.77 12.31 5.44
CA LEU A 58 -3.60 11.58 4.93
C LEU A 58 -3.89 10.11 4.64
N PHE A 59 -4.78 9.49 5.43
CA PHE A 59 -5.14 8.06 5.31
C PHE A 59 -6.66 7.90 5.16
N PRO A 60 -7.27 8.39 4.06
CA PRO A 60 -8.72 8.49 3.92
C PRO A 60 -9.45 7.15 3.96
N HIS A 61 -8.82 6.05 3.55
CA HIS A 61 -9.44 4.73 3.57
C HIS A 61 -9.07 3.96 4.83
N ALA A 62 -7.78 3.95 5.19
CA ALA A 62 -7.30 3.18 6.33
C ALA A 62 -7.72 3.78 7.68
N SER A 63 -8.01 5.09 7.74
CA SER A 63 -8.59 5.73 8.94
C SER A 63 -10.04 5.30 9.23
N LEU A 64 -10.72 4.63 8.29
CA LEU A 64 -12.08 4.14 8.51
C LEU A 64 -12.13 2.94 9.44
N PHE A 65 -11.11 2.08 9.42
CA PHE A 65 -11.01 0.91 10.29
C PHE A 65 -9.95 1.05 11.39
N GLY A 66 -9.18 2.14 11.40
CA GLY A 66 -8.04 2.27 12.28
C GLY A 66 -7.81 3.67 12.82
N ASN A 67 -6.98 3.73 13.85
CA ASN A 67 -6.56 4.97 14.50
C ASN A 67 -5.06 5.19 14.31
N ILE A 68 -4.57 6.36 14.72
CA ILE A 68 -3.15 6.75 14.60
C ILE A 68 -2.22 5.66 15.15
N SER A 69 -2.54 5.06 16.31
CA SER A 69 -1.70 4.02 16.91
C SER A 69 -1.65 2.76 16.04
N LEU A 70 -2.79 2.28 15.56
CA LEU A 70 -2.87 1.07 14.74
C LEU A 70 -2.13 1.26 13.41
N LEU A 71 -2.35 2.38 12.73
CA LEU A 71 -1.70 2.61 11.44
C LEU A 71 -0.20 2.90 11.59
N ASN A 72 0.24 3.50 12.70
CA ASN A 72 1.67 3.61 13.01
C ASN A 72 2.32 2.23 13.22
N ASP A 73 1.59 1.28 13.83
CA ASP A 73 2.06 -0.09 13.96
C ASP A 73 2.10 -0.83 12.60
N PHE A 74 1.12 -0.59 11.72
CA PHE A 74 1.15 -1.09 10.32
C PHE A 74 2.36 -0.53 9.58
N SER A 75 2.53 0.79 9.60
CA SER A 75 3.68 1.50 9.03
C SER A 75 5.00 0.85 9.44
N ARG A 76 5.21 0.63 10.75
CA ARG A 76 6.45 0.02 11.27
C ARG A 76 6.63 -1.40 10.73
N ARG A 77 5.61 -2.26 10.86
CA ARG A 77 5.70 -3.67 10.48
C ARG A 77 5.88 -3.86 8.98
N LEU A 78 5.19 -3.05 8.18
CA LEU A 78 5.32 -3.07 6.72
C LEU A 78 6.69 -2.57 6.29
N PHE A 79 7.22 -1.53 6.92
CA PHE A 79 8.57 -1.05 6.63
C PHE A 79 9.63 -2.10 6.99
N GLU A 80 9.54 -2.70 8.19
CA GLU A 80 10.40 -3.83 8.62
C GLU A 80 10.28 -5.03 7.65
N GLY A 81 9.06 -5.40 7.29
CA GLY A 81 8.78 -6.47 6.33
C GLY A 81 9.24 -6.13 4.91
N LEU A 82 9.31 -4.85 4.53
CA LEU A 82 9.83 -4.41 3.24
C LEU A 82 11.35 -4.61 3.17
N ILE A 83 12.07 -4.22 4.22
CA ILE A 83 13.54 -4.25 4.27
C ILE A 83 14.11 -5.64 4.57
N ASP A 84 13.41 -6.47 5.34
CA ASP A 84 13.88 -7.80 5.69
C ASP A 84 13.87 -8.71 4.46
N ARG A 85 15.05 -9.06 3.93
CA ARG A 85 15.20 -9.93 2.75
C ARG A 85 15.22 -11.43 3.09
N THR A 86 14.99 -11.81 4.35
CA THR A 86 15.13 -13.21 4.80
C THR A 86 13.83 -14.02 4.78
N MET A 87 12.68 -13.36 4.79
CA MET A 87 11.37 -14.00 4.89
C MET A 87 10.34 -13.34 4.00
N TRP A 88 9.37 -14.10 3.47
CA TRP A 88 8.23 -13.55 2.73
C TRP A 88 7.03 -13.32 3.67
N HIS A 89 6.22 -12.30 3.38
CA HIS A 89 5.02 -11.96 4.14
C HIS A 89 3.83 -11.68 3.23
N THR A 90 2.69 -12.29 3.52
CA THR A 90 1.43 -12.04 2.84
C THR A 90 0.78 -10.77 3.36
N LEU A 91 0.20 -9.99 2.45
CA LEU A 91 -0.60 -8.80 2.76
C LEU A 91 -2.09 -9.16 2.62
N ASN A 92 -2.90 -8.77 3.59
CA ASN A 92 -4.36 -8.90 3.53
C ASN A 92 -4.97 -7.54 3.14
N ALA A 93 -6.30 -7.47 3.06
CA ALA A 93 -6.99 -6.24 2.68
C ALA A 93 -6.65 -5.02 3.57
N TYR A 94 -6.46 -5.20 4.88
CA TYR A 94 -6.10 -4.10 5.79
C TYR A 94 -4.71 -3.54 5.44
N HIS A 95 -3.73 -4.42 5.27
CA HIS A 95 -2.37 -4.01 4.88
C HIS A 95 -2.37 -3.32 3.51
N LEU A 96 -3.09 -3.88 2.53
CA LEU A 96 -3.16 -3.31 1.17
C LEU A 96 -3.89 -1.96 1.15
N THR A 97 -4.91 -1.76 1.98
CA THR A 97 -5.62 -0.47 2.08
C THR A 97 -4.71 0.60 2.67
N TYR A 98 -3.94 0.27 3.70
CA TYR A 98 -2.95 1.17 4.26
C TYR A 98 -1.85 1.53 3.24
N ILE A 99 -1.30 0.53 2.55
CA ILE A 99 -0.28 0.76 1.51
C ILE A 99 -0.86 1.62 0.38
N PHE A 100 -2.12 1.40 -0.01
CA PHE A 100 -2.78 2.21 -1.02
C PHE A 100 -2.82 3.70 -0.65
N ASP A 101 -3.25 4.04 0.57
CA ASP A 101 -3.27 5.43 1.04
C ASP A 101 -1.86 6.05 1.05
N SER A 102 -0.88 5.31 1.57
CA SER A 102 0.54 5.72 1.64
C SER A 102 1.13 6.03 0.25
N LEU A 103 0.92 5.13 -0.71
CA LEU A 103 1.37 5.30 -2.08
C LEU A 103 0.64 6.43 -2.78
N HIS A 104 -0.68 6.56 -2.59
CA HIS A 104 -1.48 7.62 -3.18
C HIS A 104 -1.02 9.00 -2.69
N GLY A 105 -0.76 9.16 -1.39
CA GLY A 105 -0.22 10.40 -0.84
C GLY A 105 1.14 10.76 -1.45
N THR A 106 2.03 9.77 -1.59
CA THR A 106 3.34 9.97 -2.25
C THR A 106 3.18 10.36 -3.72
N TYR A 107 2.27 9.69 -4.44
CA TYR A 107 1.93 10.00 -5.82
C TYR A 107 1.39 11.43 -5.98
N GLU A 108 0.48 11.87 -5.11
CA GLU A 108 -0.06 13.23 -5.14
C GLU A 108 1.04 14.26 -4.88
N ASP A 109 1.81 14.09 -3.80
CA ASP A 109 2.92 14.99 -3.46
C ASP A 109 3.92 15.10 -4.62
N TYR A 110 4.27 13.97 -5.25
CA TYR A 110 5.13 13.95 -6.43
C TYR A 110 4.48 14.65 -7.64
N SER A 111 3.20 14.40 -7.89
CA SER A 111 2.47 14.95 -9.03
C SER A 111 2.29 16.46 -8.94
N TYR A 112 2.15 17.02 -7.74
CA TYR A 112 2.08 18.47 -7.54
C TYR A 112 3.46 19.14 -7.41
N SER A 113 4.53 18.37 -7.29
CA SER A 113 5.90 18.89 -7.23
C SER A 113 6.41 19.37 -8.60
N GLU A 114 7.29 20.37 -8.58
CA GLU A 114 7.98 20.85 -9.78
C GLU A 114 8.98 19.81 -10.30
N PRO A 115 9.31 19.78 -11.61
CA PRO A 115 10.20 18.76 -12.19
C PRO A 115 11.53 18.57 -11.46
N GLN A 116 12.14 19.65 -10.96
CA GLN A 116 13.40 19.57 -10.20
C GLN A 116 13.23 18.80 -8.88
N GLN A 117 12.14 19.04 -8.15
CA GLN A 117 11.82 18.32 -6.91
C GLN A 117 11.50 16.86 -7.20
N ARG A 118 10.80 16.57 -8.29
CA ARG A 118 10.53 15.20 -8.73
C ARG A 118 11.81 14.40 -8.97
N MET A 119 12.83 15.03 -9.55
CA MET A 119 14.15 14.39 -9.74
C MET A 119 14.89 14.13 -8.43
N GLU A 120 14.58 14.86 -7.35
CA GLU A 120 15.13 14.58 -6.02
C GLU A 120 14.43 13.39 -5.35
N ILE A 121 13.14 13.20 -5.63
CA ILE A 121 12.33 12.11 -5.05
C ILE A 121 12.58 10.79 -5.79
N PHE A 122 12.36 10.77 -7.12
CA PHE A 122 12.54 9.61 -7.99
C PHE A 122 13.43 10.00 -9.19
N PRO A 123 14.77 9.99 -9.03
CA PRO A 123 15.70 10.42 -10.06
C PRO A 123 15.63 9.59 -11.34
N GLU A 124 15.23 8.31 -11.24
CA GLU A 124 15.08 7.40 -12.37
C GLU A 124 13.99 7.83 -13.36
N LEU A 125 13.03 8.64 -12.90
CA LEU A 125 11.95 9.17 -13.74
C LEU A 125 12.33 10.44 -14.49
N ASP A 126 13.48 11.07 -14.21
CA ASP A 126 13.92 12.31 -14.85
C ASP A 126 12.84 13.42 -14.86
N GLY A 127 12.06 13.50 -13.78
CA GLY A 127 10.96 14.47 -13.62
C GLY A 127 9.65 14.11 -14.33
N ALA A 128 9.57 12.95 -15.01
CA ALA A 128 8.36 12.44 -15.62
C ALA A 128 7.27 12.12 -14.57
N GLY A 129 6.01 12.10 -14.98
CA GLY A 129 4.91 11.71 -14.09
C GLY A 129 4.92 10.23 -13.74
N ILE A 130 4.37 9.88 -12.58
CA ILE A 130 4.08 8.50 -12.20
C ILE A 130 2.73 8.10 -12.80
N ASP A 131 2.69 6.95 -13.49
CA ASP A 131 1.43 6.30 -13.86
C ASP A 131 0.98 5.40 -12.69
N PHE A 132 0.14 5.94 -11.82
CA PHE A 132 -0.29 5.24 -10.62
C PHE A 132 -1.25 4.08 -10.94
N ASP A 133 -2.08 4.22 -11.98
CA ASP A 133 -2.98 3.15 -12.42
C ASP A 133 -2.19 1.95 -12.95
N ASP A 134 -1.15 2.18 -13.77
CA ASP A 134 -0.24 1.11 -14.22
C ASP A 134 0.47 0.44 -13.03
N PHE A 135 0.88 1.21 -12.02
CA PHE A 135 1.47 0.63 -10.82
C PHE A 135 0.49 -0.31 -10.10
N LEU A 136 -0.75 0.13 -9.87
CA LEU A 136 -1.78 -0.69 -9.22
C LEU A 136 -2.07 -1.97 -10.02
N ASP A 137 -2.23 -1.86 -11.35
CA ASP A 137 -2.52 -3.00 -12.22
C ASP A 137 -1.39 -4.04 -12.23
N ASN A 138 -0.14 -3.60 -12.09
CA ASN A 138 1.02 -4.47 -12.11
C ASN A 138 1.34 -5.11 -10.75
N TYR A 139 1.09 -4.41 -9.64
CA TYR A 139 1.57 -4.84 -8.31
C TYR A 139 0.46 -5.19 -7.31
N PHE A 140 -0.75 -4.65 -7.44
CA PHE A 140 -1.87 -5.01 -6.56
C PHE A 140 -2.63 -6.22 -7.11
N PHE A 141 -3.11 -7.09 -6.22
CA PHE A 141 -4.05 -8.17 -6.58
C PHE A 141 -5.44 -7.63 -6.95
N GLY A 142 -5.72 -6.38 -6.57
CA GLY A 142 -6.92 -5.60 -6.86
C GLY A 142 -7.13 -4.54 -5.78
N THR A 143 -8.09 -3.65 -6.01
CA THR A 143 -8.52 -2.60 -5.05
C THR A 143 -9.96 -2.76 -4.55
N PRO A 144 -10.48 -3.99 -4.31
CA PRO A 144 -11.88 -4.15 -3.91
C PRO A 144 -12.20 -3.51 -2.55
N PHE A 145 -11.18 -3.18 -1.75
CA PHE A 145 -11.33 -2.42 -0.50
C PHE A 145 -11.84 -0.99 -0.71
N LEU A 146 -11.79 -0.46 -1.93
CA LEU A 146 -12.41 0.83 -2.31
C LEU A 146 -13.91 0.69 -2.62
N MET A 147 -14.47 -0.52 -2.56
CA MET A 147 -15.87 -0.76 -2.87
C MET A 147 -16.79 -0.19 -1.79
N ASN A 148 -17.92 0.38 -2.24
CA ASN A 148 -18.99 0.80 -1.35
C ASN A 148 -19.60 -0.40 -0.57
N ALA A 149 -19.76 -0.23 0.75
CA ALA A 149 -20.27 -1.27 1.64
C ALA A 149 -21.69 -1.76 1.30
N GLU A 150 -22.60 -0.86 0.93
CA GLU A 150 -23.96 -1.24 0.55
C GLU A 150 -23.93 -2.13 -0.70
N ARG A 151 -23.15 -1.74 -1.70
CA ARG A 151 -22.95 -2.56 -2.91
C ARG A 151 -22.39 -3.94 -2.54
N PHE A 152 -21.32 -4.00 -1.76
CA PHE A 152 -20.70 -5.27 -1.36
C PHE A 152 -21.66 -6.16 -0.57
N ASN A 153 -22.42 -5.59 0.36
CA ASN A 153 -23.32 -6.34 1.23
C ASN A 153 -24.56 -6.86 0.50
N ASN A 154 -24.99 -6.18 -0.57
CA ASN A 154 -26.11 -6.59 -1.40
C ASN A 154 -25.75 -7.64 -2.48
N MET A 155 -24.45 -7.91 -2.73
CA MET A 155 -24.03 -8.98 -3.63
C MET A 155 -24.36 -10.35 -3.03
N ASP A 156 -24.86 -11.26 -3.87
CA ASP A 156 -25.07 -12.64 -3.46
C ASP A 156 -23.75 -13.43 -3.37
N SER A 157 -23.83 -14.65 -2.83
CA SER A 157 -22.64 -15.47 -2.60
C SER A 157 -21.95 -15.90 -3.90
N GLU A 158 -22.68 -16.12 -4.99
CA GLU A 158 -22.12 -16.56 -6.27
C GLU A 158 -21.44 -15.39 -6.98
N GLU A 159 -22.04 -14.19 -6.92
CA GLU A 159 -21.43 -12.96 -7.42
C GLU A 159 -20.09 -12.70 -6.70
N LYS A 160 -20.06 -12.75 -5.37
CA LYS A 160 -18.81 -12.57 -4.60
C LYS A 160 -17.73 -13.58 -4.95
N LYS A 161 -18.10 -14.85 -5.14
CA LYS A 161 -17.15 -15.89 -5.58
C LYS A 161 -16.60 -15.58 -6.97
N SER A 162 -17.46 -15.20 -7.91
CA SER A 162 -17.08 -14.89 -9.29
C SER A 162 -16.08 -13.73 -9.38
N LEU A 163 -16.24 -12.73 -8.50
CA LEU A 163 -15.38 -11.55 -8.41
C LEU A 163 -14.19 -11.71 -7.46
N LYS A 164 -14.01 -12.90 -6.85
CA LYS A 164 -12.96 -13.19 -5.85
C LYS A 164 -13.02 -12.26 -4.62
N LEU A 165 -14.22 -11.92 -4.18
CA LEU A 165 -14.52 -11.01 -3.06
C LEU A 165 -14.84 -11.76 -1.76
N THR A 166 -14.22 -12.92 -1.55
CA THR A 166 -14.53 -13.83 -0.43
C THR A 166 -13.53 -13.75 0.73
N ASP A 167 -12.57 -12.82 0.68
CA ASP A 167 -11.60 -12.60 1.75
C ASP A 167 -12.28 -12.00 3.01
N PRO A 168 -12.19 -12.64 4.19
CA PRO A 168 -12.72 -12.10 5.43
C PRO A 168 -12.17 -10.71 5.79
N CYS A 169 -10.87 -10.47 5.56
CA CYS A 169 -10.27 -9.16 5.85
C CYS A 169 -10.84 -8.07 4.93
N LEU A 170 -11.19 -8.43 3.68
CA LEU A 170 -11.85 -7.52 2.75
C LEU A 170 -13.23 -7.10 3.26
N PHE A 171 -14.03 -8.05 3.77
CA PHE A 171 -15.30 -7.71 4.43
C PHE A 171 -15.09 -6.74 5.59
N GLY A 172 -14.06 -6.98 6.40
CA GLY A 172 -13.69 -6.13 7.54
C GLY A 172 -13.38 -4.70 7.13
N VAL A 173 -12.49 -4.51 6.14
CA VAL A 173 -12.17 -3.18 5.60
C VAL A 173 -13.41 -2.46 5.07
N ILE A 174 -14.19 -3.12 4.22
CA ILE A 174 -15.37 -2.53 3.58
C ILE A 174 -16.41 -2.10 4.62
N ASN A 175 -16.57 -2.88 5.69
CA ASN A 175 -17.51 -2.59 6.78
C ASN A 175 -16.86 -1.83 7.94
N GLN A 176 -15.66 -1.27 7.74
CA GLN A 176 -14.99 -0.38 8.69
C GLN A 176 -14.74 -1.05 10.07
N LEU A 177 -14.48 -2.35 10.05
CA LEU A 177 -14.21 -3.13 11.25
C LEU A 177 -12.74 -3.00 11.63
N ILE A 178 -12.46 -2.78 12.91
CA ILE A 178 -11.09 -2.77 13.43
C ILE A 178 -10.52 -4.20 13.27
N PRO A 179 -9.32 -4.36 12.65
CA PRO A 179 -8.72 -5.68 12.47
C PRO A 179 -8.44 -6.35 13.81
N ALA A 180 -8.64 -7.67 13.86
CA ALA A 180 -8.17 -8.46 14.97
C ALA A 180 -6.63 -8.50 15.02
N GLU A 181 -6.08 -8.98 16.13
CA GLU A 181 -4.62 -9.00 16.35
C GLU A 181 -3.90 -9.85 15.29
N GLU A 182 -4.50 -10.98 14.91
CA GLU A 182 -4.00 -11.88 13.86
C GLU A 182 -4.08 -11.28 12.45
N GLU A 183 -5.07 -10.43 12.19
CA GLU A 183 -5.23 -9.71 10.92
C GLU A 183 -4.26 -8.53 10.80
N SER A 184 -3.84 -7.99 11.95
CA SER A 184 -2.88 -6.88 12.05
C SER A 184 -1.40 -7.32 11.95
N ARG A 185 -1.14 -8.63 11.92
CA ARG A 185 0.21 -9.21 11.85
C ARG A 185 0.54 -9.63 10.43
N LEU A 186 1.79 -9.39 10.01
CA LEU A 186 2.33 -9.99 8.80
C LEU A 186 2.45 -11.49 8.99
N GLN A 187 1.86 -12.26 8.07
CA GLN A 187 1.89 -13.71 8.09
C GLN A 187 2.90 -14.23 7.08
N THR A 188 3.65 -15.25 7.47
CA THR A 188 4.61 -15.91 6.58
C THR A 188 3.88 -17.00 5.81
N PRO A 189 3.95 -17.02 4.46
CA PRO A 189 3.34 -18.07 3.68
C PRO A 189 4.07 -19.40 3.91
N THR A 190 3.37 -20.50 3.69
CA THR A 190 3.95 -21.85 3.71
C THR A 190 4.69 -22.19 2.41
N GLU A 191 4.41 -21.48 1.33
CA GLU A 191 4.96 -21.70 -0.01
C GLU A 191 5.77 -20.49 -0.46
N THR A 192 6.79 -20.73 -1.30
CA THR A 192 7.57 -19.65 -1.91
C THR A 192 6.70 -18.90 -2.95
N PRO A 193 6.51 -17.58 -2.83
CA PRO A 193 5.49 -16.85 -3.58
C PRO A 193 5.80 -16.67 -5.07
N TYR A 194 7.08 -16.58 -5.44
CA TYR A 194 7.52 -16.45 -6.82
C TYR A 194 8.32 -17.69 -7.19
N LEU A 195 7.95 -18.34 -8.30
CA LEU A 195 8.71 -19.46 -8.83
C LEU A 195 10.06 -18.94 -9.33
N GLU A 196 11.16 -19.56 -8.90
CA GLU A 196 12.45 -19.38 -9.57
C GLU A 196 12.28 -19.78 -11.05
N LYS A 197 12.54 -18.85 -11.96
CA LYS A 197 12.52 -19.12 -13.41
C LYS A 197 13.74 -19.92 -13.84
#